data_AF-A0A2D0JJF7-F1
#
_entry.id   AF-A0A2D0JJF7-F1
#
_cell.length_a   1.000
_cell.length_b   1.000
_cell.length_c   1.000
_cell.angle_alpha   90.00
_cell.angle_beta   90.00
_cell.angle_gamma   90.00
#
_symmetry.space_group_name_H-M   'P 1'
#
loop_
_entity.id
_entity.type
_entity.pdbx_description
1 polymer ?
#
loop_
_entity_poly.entity_id
_entity_poly.type
_entity_poly.pdbx_seq_one_letter_code
_entity_poly.pdbx_strand_id
1 'polypeptide(L)' 'MFENITTKEDYLDLHTMLEAVMILERIGNDRASGIAKQIIELLSEKAKKMGNIE' A
#
# COMPACT_ATOMS: atom_id res chain seq x y z
N MET A 1 -17.27 11.69 14.21
CA MET A 1 -17.78 10.85 13.11
C MET A 1 -16.84 11.12 11.95
N PHE A 2 -16.03 10.14 11.52
CA PHE A 2 -15.14 10.35 10.37
C PHE A 2 -16.03 10.54 9.15
N GLU A 3 -16.14 11.78 8.69
CA GLU A 3 -16.95 12.13 7.55
C GLU A 3 -16.40 11.41 6.31
N ASN A 4 -17.32 10.70 5.66
CA ASN A 4 -17.14 9.98 4.40
C ASN A 4 -16.78 10.97 3.27
N ILE A 5 -15.52 11.36 3.20
CA ILE A 5 -14.91 11.86 1.97
C ILE A 5 -13.87 10.83 1.54
N THR A 6 -14.31 9.60 1.32
CA THR A 6 -13.60 8.62 0.51
C THR A 6 -13.88 8.96 -0.95
N THR A 7 -13.29 10.08 -1.42
CA THR A 7 -13.05 10.25 -2.85
C THR A 7 -12.24 9.05 -3.30
N LYS A 8 -12.75 8.39 -4.34
CA LYS A 8 -12.35 7.08 -4.85
C LYS A 8 -10.92 7.07 -5.45
N GLU A 9 -10.15 8.12 -5.23
CA GLU A 9 -8.90 8.45 -5.92
C GLU A 9 -7.65 8.40 -5.02
N ASP A 10 -7.76 8.44 -3.69
CA ASP A 10 -6.59 8.81 -2.86
C ASP A 10 -5.74 7.64 -2.32
N TYR A 11 -6.03 6.40 -2.71
CA TYR A 11 -5.19 5.22 -2.37
C TYR A 11 -4.13 4.92 -3.44
N LEU A 12 -3.89 5.84 -4.37
CA LEU A 12 -3.13 5.57 -5.60
C LEU A 12 -1.72 6.16 -5.63
N ASP A 13 -1.32 6.92 -4.61
CA ASP A 13 0.06 7.40 -4.55
C ASP A 13 1.01 6.29 -4.11
N LEU A 14 1.79 5.80 -5.08
CA LEU A 14 2.85 4.81 -4.86
C LEU A 14 3.85 5.32 -3.82
N HIS A 15 4.13 6.62 -3.79
CA HIS A 15 5.08 7.20 -2.83
C HIS A 15 4.56 7.05 -1.39
N THR A 16 3.32 7.44 -1.11
CA THR A 16 2.66 7.25 0.19
C THR A 16 2.65 5.79 0.63
N MET A 17 2.38 4.84 -0.29
CA MET A 17 2.37 3.41 0.03
C MET A 17 3.77 2.88 0.39
N LEU A 18 4.81 3.34 -0.29
CA LEU A 18 6.19 2.96 0.01
C LEU A 18 6.68 3.59 1.32
N GLU A 19 6.30 4.82 1.62
CA GLU A 19 6.60 5.46 2.91
C GLU A 19 5.95 4.69 4.08
N ALA A 20 4.70 4.25 3.90
CA ALA A 20 4.02 3.41 4.89
C ALA A 20 4.78 2.10 5.15
N VAL A 21 5.28 1.43 4.10
CA VAL A 21 6.12 0.22 4.23
C VAL A 21 7.38 0.52 5.03
N MET A 22 8.09 1.62 4.73
CA MET A 22 9.30 2.02 5.46
C MET A 22 9.03 2.27 6.95
N ILE A 23 7.92 2.92 7.28
CA ILE A 23 7.53 3.15 8.68
C ILE A 23 7.20 1.83 9.38
N LEU A 24 6.43 0.96 8.73
CA LEU A 24 6.03 -0.34 9.29
C LEU A 24 7.22 -1.25 9.55
N GLU A 25 8.23 -1.27 8.67
CA GLU A 25 9.46 -2.04 8.88
C GLU A 25 10.27 -1.50 10.07
N ARG A 26 10.27 -0.18 10.31
CA ARG A 26 10.95 0.44 11.45
C ARG A 26 10.31 0.14 12.80
N ILE A 27 9.02 -0.20 12.83
CA ILE A 27 8.31 -0.54 14.08
C ILE A 27 8.81 -1.88 14.67
N GLY A 28 9.38 -2.77 13.85
CA GLY A 28 10.10 -3.96 14.34
C GLY A 28 9.25 -5.01 15.03
N ASN A 29 7.94 -5.04 14.76
CA ASN A 29 6.98 -6.00 15.30
C ASN A 29 6.37 -6.86 14.18
N ASP A 30 6.07 -8.13 14.48
CA ASP A 30 5.59 -9.12 13.51
C ASP A 30 4.32 -8.71 12.77
N ARG A 31 3.40 -8.03 13.45
CA ARG A 31 2.16 -7.51 12.85
C ARG A 31 2.46 -6.39 11.85
N ALA A 32 3.35 -5.46 12.19
CA ALA A 32 3.76 -4.38 11.29
C ALA A 32 4.48 -4.94 10.05
N SER A 33 5.38 -5.91 10.24
CA SER A 33 6.05 -6.62 9.15
C SER A 33 5.04 -7.37 8.25
N GLY A 34 4.03 -8.00 8.84
CA GLY A 34 2.95 -8.66 8.10
C GLY A 34 2.15 -7.69 7.23
N ILE A 35 1.85 -6.49 7.75
CA ILE A 35 1.15 -5.45 6.98
C ILE A 35 2.02 -4.91 5.85
N ALA A 36 3.32 -4.66 6.10
CA ALA A 36 4.26 -4.22 5.07
C ALA A 36 4.34 -5.20 3.88
N LYS A 37 4.40 -6.51 4.17
CA LYS A 37 4.38 -7.56 3.14
C LYS A 37 3.11 -7.54 2.30
N GLN A 38 1.94 -7.40 2.93
CA GLN A 38 0.66 -7.33 2.22
C GLN A 38 0.60 -6.11 1.27
N ILE A 39 1.13 -4.95 1.70
CA ILE A 39 1.21 -3.76 0.84
C ILE A 39 2.09 -4.03 -0.38
N ILE A 40 3.27 -4.63 -0.20
CA ILE A 40 4.19 -4.97 -1.30
C ILE A 40 3.53 -5.95 -2.29
N GLU A 41 2.83 -6.96 -1.78
CA GLU A 41 2.10 -7.92 -2.62
C GLU A 41 1.01 -7.23 -3.46
N LEU A 42 0.22 -6.36 -2.84
CA LEU A 42 -0.83 -5.60 -3.54
C LEU A 42 -0.24 -4.69 -4.64
N LEU A 43 0.88 -4.00 -4.35
CA LEU A 43 1.58 -3.17 -5.33
C LEU A 43 2.13 -4.01 -6.49
N SER A 44 2.69 -5.18 -6.19
CA SER A 44 3.23 -6.11 -7.18
C SER A 44 2.13 -6.65 -8.11
N GLU A 45 0.98 -7.05 -7.55
CA GLU A 45 -0.17 -7.50 -8.34
C GLU A 45 -0.75 -6.40 -9.21
N LYS A 46 -0.78 -5.16 -8.71
CA LYS A 46 -1.20 -4.00 -9.50
C LYS A 46 -0.23 -3.73 -10.65
N ALA A 47 1.08 -3.81 -10.41
CA ALA A 47 2.09 -3.66 -11.45
C ALA A 47 1.95 -4.71 -12.56
N LYS A 48 1.78 -5.99 -12.19
CA LYS A 48 1.51 -7.08 -13.15
C LYS A 48 0.27 -6.81 -14.00
N LYS A 49 -0.82 -6.33 -13.39
CA LYS A 49 -2.05 -6.01 -14.12
C LYS A 49 -1.88 -4.87 -15.12
N MET A 50 -1.06 -3.86 -14.80
CA MET A 50 -0.78 -2.76 -15.75
C MET A 50 0.13 -3.20 -16.90
N GLY A 51 1.09 -4.10 -16.65
CA GLY A 51 1.98 -4.64 -17.69
C GLY A 51 1.32 -5.66 -18.64
N ASN A 52 0.13 -6.16 -18.29
CA ASN A 52 -0.67 -7.08 -19.12
C ASN A 52 -1.73 -6.36 -19.98
N ILE A 53 -1.74 -5.02 -20.02
CA ILE A 53 -2.59 -4.20 -20.90
C ILE A 53 -1.77 -3.83 -22.16
N GLU A 54 -1.08 -4.81 -22.74
CA GLU A 54 -0.43 -4.74 -24.07
C GLU A 54 -1.15 -5.68 -25.06
#